data_AF-A0A533SE30-F1
#
_entry.id   AF-A0A533SE30-F1
#
_cell.length_a   1.000
_cell.length_b   1.000
_cell.length_c   1.000
_cell.angle_alpha   90.00
_cell.angle_beta   90.00
_cell.angle_gamma   90.00
#
_symmetry.space_group_name_H-M   'P 1'
#
loop_
_entity.id
_entity.type
_entity.pdbx_description
1 polymer ?
#
loop_
_entity_poly.entity_id
_entity_poly.type
_entity_poly.pdbx_seq_one_letter_code
_entity_poly.pdbx_strand_id
1 'polypeptide(L)' 'MESDLNIIFSTLKGLLESYAPPLVAKKDLPGAYDLWSLKDLVIAGRKRSEIYFAGLVLYKT' A
#
# COMPACT_ATOMS: atom_id res chain seq x y z
N MET A 1 -1.74 11.19 24.04
CA MET A 1 -0.73 10.14 23.80
C MET A 1 -1.09 9.46 22.50
N GLU A 2 -0.16 9.39 21.57
CA GLU A 2 -0.32 8.61 20.35
C GLU A 2 -0.32 7.11 20.72
N SER A 3 -1.21 6.30 20.12
CA SER A 3 -1.22 4.86 20.42
C SER A 3 -0.04 4.17 19.75
N ASP A 4 0.43 3.08 20.34
CA ASP A 4 1.49 2.24 19.74
C ASP A 4 1.13 1.82 18.31
N LEU A 5 -0.16 1.56 18.05
CA LEU A 5 -0.63 1.22 16.71
C LEU A 5 -0.44 2.35 15.69
N ASN A 6 -0.60 3.62 16.09
CA ASN A 6 -0.33 4.75 15.20
C ASN A 6 1.18 4.85 14.89
N ILE A 7 2.05 4.63 15.90
CA ILE A 7 3.50 4.65 15.73
C ILE A 7 3.94 3.52 14.78
N ILE A 8 3.41 2.31 14.99
CA ILE A 8 3.67 1.15 14.13
C ILE A 8 3.20 1.43 12.70
N PHE A 9 1.97 1.96 12.54
CA PHE A 9 1.44 2.29 11.22
C PHE A 9 2.32 3.30 10.48
N SER A 10 2.69 4.40 11.14
CA SER A 10 3.56 5.44 10.58
C SER A 10 4.93 4.88 10.15
N THR A 11 5.54 4.06 11.01
CA THR A 11 6.82 3.41 10.73
C THR A 11 6.74 2.49 9.51
N LEU A 12 5.72 1.61 9.48
CA LEU A 12 5.53 0.70 8.35
C LEU A 12 5.17 1.43 7.06
N LYS A 13 4.39 2.52 7.14
CA LYS A 13 4.05 3.35 5.97
C LYS A 13 5.33 3.93 5.34
N GLY A 14 6.23 4.51 6.13
CA GLY A 14 7.50 5.04 5.62
C GLY A 14 8.39 3.98 4.96
N LEU A 15 8.40 2.75 5.49
CA LEU A 15 9.09 1.63 4.84
C LEU A 15 8.44 1.26 3.50
N LEU A 16 7.10 1.27 3.43
CA LEU A 16 6.38 0.95 2.21
C LEU A 16 6.58 2.02 1.13
N GLU A 17 6.59 3.30 1.50
CA GLU A 17 6.84 4.43 0.60
C GLU A 17 8.18 4.31 -0.14
N SER A 18 9.19 3.66 0.44
CA SER A 18 10.49 3.45 -0.22
C SER A 18 10.41 2.62 -1.51
N TYR A 19 9.33 1.87 -1.73
CA TYR A 19 9.08 1.12 -2.97
C TYR A 19 8.38 1.94 -4.06
N ALA A 20 8.04 3.20 -3.79
CA ALA A 20 7.48 4.14 -4.74
C ALA A 20 8.50 5.25 -5.05
N PRO A 21 8.97 5.41 -6.30
CA PRO A 21 8.64 4.66 -7.53
C PRO A 21 9.32 3.26 -7.62
N PRO A 22 8.83 2.33 -8.49
CA PRO A 22 7.80 2.52 -9.54
C PRO A 22 6.37 2.18 -9.11
N LEU A 23 6.16 1.76 -7.87
CA LEU A 23 4.81 1.52 -7.36
C LEU A 23 4.06 2.83 -7.12
N VAL A 24 2.74 2.79 -7.19
CA VAL A 24 1.85 3.94 -7.03
C VAL A 24 0.91 3.70 -5.87
N ALA A 25 0.76 4.72 -5.01
CA ALA A 25 -0.21 4.69 -3.94
C ALA A 25 -1.63 4.85 -4.49
N LYS A 26 -2.50 3.86 -4.29
CA LYS A 26 -3.93 3.97 -4.67
C LYS A 26 -4.82 4.36 -3.48
N LYS A 27 -4.35 4.11 -2.26
CA LYS A 27 -4.89 4.57 -1.00
C LYS A 27 -3.77 5.21 -0.21
N ASP A 28 -3.99 6.45 0.18
CA ASP A 28 -3.20 7.13 1.19
C ASP A 28 -4.16 7.88 2.12
N LEU A 29 -4.61 7.16 3.16
CA LEU A 29 -5.54 7.63 4.15
C LEU A 29 -4.91 7.49 5.54
N PRO A 30 -5.38 8.24 6.56
CA PRO A 30 -4.82 8.20 7.91
C PRO A 30 -4.74 6.82 8.58
N GLY A 31 -5.49 5.82 8.11
CA GLY A 31 -5.44 4.45 8.60
C GLY A 31 -5.39 3.38 7.51
N ALA A 32 -5.09 3.76 6.27
CA ALA A 32 -4.94 2.81 5.18
C ALA A 32 -3.95 3.33 4.14
N TYR A 33 -2.96 2.53 3.81
CA TYR A 33 -1.98 2.85 2.77
C TYR A 33 -1.79 1.63 1.87
N ASP A 34 -1.92 1.75 0.55
CA ASP A 34 -1.64 0.64 -0.36
C ASP A 34 -0.79 1.06 -1.55
N LEU A 35 0.06 0.14 -2.02
CA LEU A 35 0.90 0.31 -3.18
C LEU A 35 0.54 -0.72 -4.25
N TRP A 36 0.49 -0.22 -5.49
CA TRP A 36 0.12 -0.98 -6.66
C TRP A 36 1.14 -0.80 -7.77
N SER A 37 1.33 -1.84 -8.57
CA SER A 37 2.03 -1.75 -9.85
C SER A 37 1.01 -1.46 -10.94
N LEU A 38 1.11 -0.28 -11.57
CA LEU A 38 0.27 0.11 -12.69
C LEU A 38 1.01 -0.21 -13.99
N LYS A 39 0.64 -1.32 -14.62
CA LYS A 39 1.18 -1.76 -15.90
C LYS A 39 0.26 -2.78 -16.54
N ASP A 40 0.18 -2.73 -17.85
CA ASP A 40 -0.57 -3.70 -18.63
C ASP A 40 0.19 -5.02 -18.74
N LEU A 41 -0.48 -6.11 -18.39
CA LEU A 41 0.07 -7.46 -18.45
C LEU A 41 -1.01 -8.52 -18.57
N VAL A 42 -0.58 -9.71 -18.93
CA VAL A 42 -1.43 -10.88 -19.08
C VAL A 42 -0.97 -11.94 -18.08
N ILE A 43 -1.82 -12.31 -17.13
CA ILE A 43 -1.59 -13.40 -16.17
C ILE A 43 -2.62 -14.49 -16.46
N ALA A 44 -2.16 -15.71 -16.75
CA ALA A 44 -3.04 -16.84 -17.07
C ALA A 44 -4.10 -16.49 -18.15
N GLY A 45 -3.68 -15.78 -19.20
CA GLY A 45 -4.55 -15.35 -20.31
C GLY A 45 -5.48 -14.17 -19.98
N ARG A 46 -5.45 -13.62 -18.77
CA ARG A 46 -6.29 -12.50 -18.36
C ARG A 46 -5.49 -11.19 -18.32
N LYS A 47 -6.01 -10.17 -19.00
CA LYS A 47 -5.46 -8.80 -18.92
C LYS A 47 -5.68 -8.22 -17.53
N ARG A 48 -4.64 -7.59 -17.00
CA ARG A 48 -4.63 -6.81 -15.76
C ARG A 48 -3.80 -5.55 -16.03
N SER A 49 -4.35 -4.40 -15.69
CA SER A 49 -3.66 -3.10 -15.77
C SER A 49 -3.15 -2.63 -14.39
N GLU A 50 -3.65 -3.28 -13.33
CA GLU A 50 -3.35 -2.95 -11.94
C GLU A 50 -3.05 -4.24 -11.18
N ILE A 51 -1.86 -4.32 -10.58
CA ILE A 51 -1.47 -5.41 -9.70
C ILE A 51 -1.25 -4.86 -8.29
N TYR A 52 -1.96 -5.43 -7.33
CA TYR A 52 -1.72 -5.16 -5.92
C TYR A 52 -0.33 -5.67 -5.47
N PHE A 53 0.43 -4.83 -4.76
CA PHE A 53 1.71 -5.23 -4.18
C PHE A 53 1.58 -5.48 -2.67
N ALA A 54 1.33 -4.42 -1.90
CA ALA A 54 1.25 -4.48 -0.45
C ALA A 54 0.40 -3.32 0.07
N GLY A 55 -0.10 -3.47 1.30
CA GLY A 55 -0.91 -2.47 1.94
C GLY A 55 -0.95 -2.65 3.45
N LEU A 56 -1.24 -1.55 4.14
CA LEU A 56 -1.32 -1.43 5.58
C LEU A 56 -2.71 -0.93 5.93
N VAL A 57 -3.32 -1.53 6.95
CA VAL A 57 -4.60 -1.08 7.50
C VAL A 57 -4.48 -1.00 9.01
N LEU A 58 -4.85 0.15 9.56
CA LEU A 58 -4.96 0.38 10.99
C LEU A 58 -6.40 0.07 11.42
N TYR A 59 -6.60 -1.09 12.04
CA TYR A 59 -7.88 -1.42 12.67
C TYR A 59 -7.90 -0.85 14.09
N LYS A 60 -8.71 0.19 14.31
CA LYS A 60 -9.09 0.58 15.68
C LYS A 60 -10.27 -0.27 16.10
N THR A 61 -10.11 -0.96 17.21
CA THR A 61 -11.19 -1.59 17.97
C THR A 61 -12.02 -0.53 18.68
#